data_AF-A0A1C8DPF1-F1
#
_entry.id   AF-A0A1C8DPF1-F1
#
_cell.length_a   1.000
_cell.length_b   1.000
_cell.length_c   1.000
_cell.angle_alpha   90.00
_cell.angle_beta   90.00
_cell.angle_gamma   90.00
#
_symmetry.space_group_name_H-M   'P 1'
#
loop_
_entity.id
_entity.type
_entity.pdbx_description
1 polymer ?
#
loop_
_entity_poly.entity_id
_entity_poly.type
_entity_poly.pdbx_seq_one_letter_code
_entity_poly.pdbx_strand_id
1 'polypeptide(L)' 'QSEFYHEGKFGDKGLQQFDMDKGLDERPTYVVLNGSVGAMTGEHALQAKVGDRIRLFVGDAGPNLISSFHIIG' A
#
# COMPACT_ATOMS: atom_id res chain seq x y z
N GLN A 1 3.25 -4.80 1.30
CA GLN A 1 3.32 -3.37 1.00
C GLN A 1 3.97 -3.22 -0.36
N SER A 2 3.50 -2.23 -1.12
CA SER A 2 4.19 -1.73 -2.32
C SER A 2 3.87 -0.27 -2.48
N GLU A 3 4.74 0.44 -3.17
CA GLU A 3 4.50 1.82 -3.57
C GLU A 3 4.38 1.96 -5.09
N PHE A 4 3.64 2.99 -5.49
CA PHE A 4 3.27 3.24 -6.87
C PHE A 4 3.54 4.70 -7.23
N TYR A 5 4.02 4.90 -8.45
CA TYR A 5 4.51 6.17 -8.97
C TYR A 5 3.63 6.56 -10.16
N HIS A 6 2.68 7.45 -9.94
CA HIS A 6 1.75 7.90 -10.98
C HIS A 6 2.22 9.25 -11.54
N GLU A 7 1.90 9.57 -12.79
CA GLU A 7 2.16 10.90 -13.35
C GLU A 7 1.41 12.00 -12.57
N GLY A 8 0.14 11.75 -12.23
CA GLY A 8 -0.69 12.65 -11.42
C GLY A 8 -0.28 12.73 -9.95
N LYS A 9 -1.04 13.52 -9.19
CA LYS A 9 -0.92 13.65 -7.73
C LYS A 9 -1.84 12.66 -7.02
N PHE A 10 -1.62 12.50 -5.72
CA PHE A 10 -2.51 11.70 -4.88
C PHE A 10 -3.95 12.24 -4.97
N GLY A 11 -4.87 11.36 -5.36
CA GLY A 11 -6.30 11.65 -5.47
C GLY A 11 -6.76 12.14 -6.84
N ASP A 12 -5.84 12.37 -7.78
CA ASP A 12 -6.20 12.74 -9.15
C ASP A 12 -7.00 11.60 -9.81
N LYS A 13 -8.10 11.97 -10.45
CA LYS A 13 -9.03 11.03 -11.07
C LYS A 13 -8.55 10.61 -12.46
N GLY A 14 -9.09 9.50 -12.95
CA GLY A 14 -8.80 8.96 -14.28
C GLY A 14 -7.68 7.91 -14.27
N LEU A 15 -7.41 7.35 -15.45
CA LEU A 15 -6.33 6.39 -15.63
C LEU A 15 -4.99 7.12 -15.49
N GLN A 16 -4.19 6.68 -14.52
CA GLN A 16 -2.85 7.22 -14.28
C GLN A 16 -1.80 6.32 -14.93
N GLN A 17 -0.87 6.91 -15.67
CA GLN A 17 0.32 6.21 -16.18
C GLN A 17 1.43 6.19 -15.13
N PHE A 18 2.41 5.32 -15.34
CA PHE A 18 3.59 5.22 -14.49
C PHE A 18 4.56 6.38 -14.75
N ASP A 19 5.07 6.97 -13.67
CA ASP A 19 6.09 8.04 -13.70
C ASP A 19 7.45 7.48 -13.26
N MET A 20 8.35 7.33 -14.25
CA MET A 20 9.69 6.78 -14.03
C MET A 20 10.58 7.71 -13.19
N ASP A 21 10.45 9.02 -13.36
CA ASP A 21 11.29 9.99 -12.67
C ASP A 21 10.99 9.98 -11.17
N LYS A 22 9.71 9.93 -10.78
CA LYS A 22 9.30 9.73 -9.38
C LYS A 22 9.77 8.38 -8.83
N GLY A 23 9.78 7.35 -9.67
CA GLY A 23 10.33 6.04 -9.33
C GLY A 23 11.81 6.08 -8.98
N LEU A 24 12.62 6.76 -9.80
CA LEU A 24 14.06 6.92 -9.58
C LEU A 24 14.39 7.83 -8.39
N ASP A 25 13.56 8.85 -8.12
CA ASP A 25 13.71 9.76 -6.97
C ASP A 25 13.09 9.19 -5.67
N GLU A 26 12.55 7.97 -5.71
CA GLU A 26 11.90 7.29 -4.58
C GLU A 26 10.77 8.11 -3.93
N ARG A 27 10.02 8.89 -4.75
CA ARG A 27 8.89 9.71 -4.30
C ARG A 27 7.55 9.15 -4.78
N PRO A 28 7.03 8.11 -4.13
CA PRO A 28 5.80 7.49 -4.56
C PRO A 28 4.61 8.41 -4.39
N THR A 29 3.62 8.23 -5.26
CA THR A 29 2.32 8.89 -5.15
C THR A 29 1.41 8.14 -4.18
N TYR A 30 1.59 6.81 -4.06
CA TYR A 30 0.82 5.94 -3.18
C TYR A 30 1.74 4.90 -2.53
N VAL A 31 1.53 4.62 -1.26
CA VAL A 31 2.07 3.44 -0.56
C VAL A 31 0.88 2.67 -0.02
N VAL A 32 0.72 1.40 -0.41
CA VAL A 32 -0.50 0.63 -0.16
C VAL A 32 -0.21 -0.79 0.30
N LEU A 33 -1.19 -1.36 1.01
CA LEU A 33 -1.32 -2.80 1.20
C LEU A 33 -2.29 -3.34 0.15
N ASN A 34 -1.95 -4.46 -0.47
CA ASN A 34 -2.80 -5.18 -1.43
C ASN A 34 -3.24 -4.37 -2.66
N GLY A 35 -2.40 -3.43 -3.13
CA GLY A 35 -2.49 -2.87 -4.49
C GLY A 35 -3.46 -1.70 -4.70
N SER A 36 -4.26 -1.30 -3.71
CA SER A 36 -5.12 -0.10 -3.83
C SER A 36 -5.41 0.57 -2.48
N VAL A 37 -5.76 1.86 -2.52
CA VAL A 37 -6.20 2.60 -1.33
C VAL A 37 -7.50 1.95 -0.82
N GLY A 38 -7.49 1.53 0.44
CA GLY A 38 -8.65 0.92 1.07
C GLY A 38 -8.87 -0.57 0.78
N ALA A 39 -7.94 -1.24 0.09
CA ALA A 39 -8.05 -2.66 -0.27
C ALA A 39 -8.36 -3.62 0.91
N MET A 40 -8.01 -3.21 2.14
CA MET A 40 -8.21 -3.99 3.37
C MET A 40 -9.03 -3.21 4.41
N THR A 41 -9.96 -2.36 3.96
CA THR A 41 -10.79 -1.50 4.83
C THR A 41 -12.28 -1.73 4.56
N GLY A 42 -13.14 -1.22 5.44
CA GLY A 42 -14.60 -1.34 5.29
C GLY A 42 -15.05 -2.80 5.23
N GLU A 43 -15.82 -3.14 4.19
CA GLU A 43 -16.31 -4.50 3.95
C GLU A 43 -15.17 -5.52 3.68
N HIS A 44 -13.98 -5.05 3.29
CA HIS A 44 -12.80 -5.88 3.05
C HIS A 44 -11.84 -5.92 4.26
N ALA A 45 -12.24 -5.37 5.41
CA ALA A 45 -11.40 -5.40 6.60
C ALA A 45 -11.15 -6.84 7.08
N LEU A 46 -9.92 -7.11 7.53
CA LEU A 46 -9.58 -8.38 8.16
C LEU A 46 -10.43 -8.59 9.42
N GLN A 47 -11.01 -9.77 9.55
CA GLN A 47 -11.88 -10.13 10.67
C GLN A 47 -11.18 -11.15 11.57
N ALA A 48 -11.34 -10.98 12.87
CA ALA A 48 -10.92 -11.93 13.90
C ALA A 48 -11.79 -11.77 15.14
N LYS A 49 -11.82 -12.77 16.01
CA LYS A 49 -12.54 -12.76 17.28
C LYS A 49 -11.58 -12.75 18.46
N VAL A 50 -12.08 -12.32 19.63
CA VAL A 50 -11.33 -12.40 20.88
C VAL A 50 -10.93 -13.85 21.14
N GLY A 51 -9.64 -14.08 21.36
CA GLY A 51 -9.06 -15.41 21.57
C GLY A 51 -8.48 -16.06 20.31
N ASP A 52 -8.72 -15.49 19.11
CA ASP A 52 -8.15 -16.03 17.89
C ASP A 52 -6.63 -15.81 17.83
N ARG A 53 -5.92 -16.81 17.27
CA ARG A 53 -4.49 -16.68 16.94
C ARG A 53 -4.33 -16.28 15.48
N ILE A 54 -3.83 -15.09 15.23
CA ILE A 54 -3.66 -14.54 13.89
C ILE A 54 -2.22 -14.76 13.41
N ARG A 55 -2.07 -15.11 12.12
CA ARG A 55 -0.79 -15.08 11.40
C ARG A 55 -0.94 -14.21 10.16
N LEU A 56 -0.01 -13.28 9.97
CA LEU A 56 0.09 -12.47 8.77
C LEU A 56 1.39 -12.80 8.05
N PHE A 57 1.32 -12.96 6.74
CA PHE A 57 2.49 -13.03 5.87
C PHE A 57 2.64 -11.68 5.19
N VAL A 58 3.56 -10.87 5.70
CA VAL A 58 3.75 -9.50 5.24
C VAL A 58 4.94 -9.46 4.30
N GLY A 59 4.65 -9.42 3.00
CA GLY A 59 5.66 -9.14 1.99
C GLY A 59 5.78 -7.64 1.76
N ASP A 60 7.01 -7.17 1.57
CA ASP A 60 7.29 -5.83 1.05
C ASP A 60 8.04 -6.00 -0.26
N ALA A 61 7.38 -5.64 -1.36
CA ALA A 61 7.97 -5.79 -2.69
C ALA A 61 8.63 -4.49 -3.18
N GLY A 62 8.44 -3.38 -2.46
CA GLY A 62 8.93 -2.07 -2.86
C GLY A 62 8.19 -1.50 -4.08
N PRO A 63 8.90 -0.90 -5.05
CA PRO A 63 10.30 -1.21 -5.42
C PRO A 63 11.45 -0.63 -4.58
N ASN A 64 11.24 0.45 -3.83
CA ASN A 64 12.28 1.25 -3.19
C ASN A 64 12.11 1.38 -1.67
N LEU A 65 10.88 1.55 -1.17
CA LEU A 65 10.67 1.80 0.25
C LEU A 65 10.81 0.54 1.10
N ILE A 66 11.28 0.72 2.34
CA ILE A 66 11.29 -0.32 3.37
C ILE A 66 10.12 -0.09 4.33
N SER A 67 9.27 -1.10 4.49
CA SER A 67 8.18 -1.08 5.44
C SER A 67 8.68 -1.21 6.87
N SER A 68 8.54 -0.14 7.66
CA SER A 68 8.54 -0.22 9.12
C SER A 68 7.20 -0.75 9.60
N PHE A 69 6.92 -2.03 9.31
CA PHE A 69 5.60 -2.63 9.50
C PHE A 69 5.17 -2.62 10.97
N HIS A 70 3.99 -2.05 11.22
CA HIS A 70 3.39 -1.94 12.54
C HIS A 70 1.87 -2.12 12.43
N ILE A 71 1.28 -2.82 13.40
CA ILE A 71 -0.18 -2.91 13.57
C ILE A 71 -0.52 -2.08 14.79
N ILE A 72 -1.35 -1.06 14.59
CA ILE A 72 -1.84 -0.20 15.67
C ILE A 72 -2.67 -1.07 16.62
N GLY A 73 -2.35 -0.99 17.91
CA GLY A 73 -3.03 -1.66 19.02
C GLY A 73 -2.84 -0.89 20.29
#